data_AF-A0A7S0TNN6-F1
#
_entry.id   AF-A0A7S0TNN6-F1
#
_cell.length_a   1.000
_cell.length_b   1.000
_cell.length_c   1.000
_cell.angle_alpha   90.00
_cell.angle_beta   90.00
_cell.angle_gamma   90.00
#
_symmetry.space_group_name_H-M   'P 1'
#
loop_
_entity.id
_entity.type
_entity.pdbx_description
1 polymer ?
#
loop_
_entity_poly.entity_id
_entity_poly.type
_entity_poly.pdbx_seq_one_letter_code
_entity_poly.pdbx_strand_id
1 'polypeptide(L)'
;GGEGTCQLCSEGTFKDTLGCSSCSPPCNATLWEFEQLECTPTQNRLCSSCSVVACAPAEELLGCGGESSGVCTPCRDGTYPVLSSAWNRTECTACAKQCPPGEFLGGCG
;
A
#
# COMPACT_ATOMS: atom_id res chain seq x y z
N GLY A 1 16.20 43.43 23.39
CA GLY A 1 16.36 42.18 22.62
C GLY A 1 14.97 41.69 22.29
N GLY A 2 14.67 41.51 21.01
CA GLY A 2 13.36 40.98 20.61
C GLY A 2 13.32 39.49 20.87
N GLU A 3 12.36 39.04 21.67
CA GLU A 3 12.05 37.63 21.83
C GLU A 3 11.41 37.15 20.51
N GLY A 4 12.08 36.22 19.82
CA GLY A 4 11.51 35.61 18.63
C GLY A 4 10.32 34.74 19.02
N THR A 5 9.17 34.91 18.37
CA THR A 5 8.01 34.03 18.54
C THR A 5 8.13 32.82 17.62
N CYS A 6 7.81 31.64 18.13
CA CYS A 6 7.72 30.43 17.31
C CYS A 6 6.47 30.48 16.43
N GLN A 7 6.64 30.27 15.13
CA GLN A 7 5.54 30.16 14.17
C GLN A 7 5.38 28.73 13.68
N LEU A 8 4.13 28.30 13.46
CA LEU A 8 3.83 27.03 12.81
C LEU A 8 4.13 27.12 11.31
N CYS A 9 4.53 25.99 10.74
CA CYS A 9 4.60 25.83 9.30
C CYS A 9 3.19 25.88 8.68
N SER A 10 3.08 26.49 7.51
CA SER A 10 1.83 26.58 6.76
C SER A 10 1.40 25.23 6.21
N GLU A 11 0.14 25.13 5.79
CA GLU A 11 -0.38 23.93 5.12
C GLU A 11 0.51 23.52 3.93
N GLY A 12 0.73 22.21 3.77
CA GLY A 12 1.63 21.67 2.75
C GLY A 12 3.13 21.80 3.06
N THR A 13 3.48 22.28 4.26
CA THR A 13 4.87 22.34 4.73
C THR A 13 5.04 21.69 6.10
N PHE A 14 6.24 21.16 6.35
CA PHE A 14 6.63 20.56 7.62
C PHE A 14 7.93 21.17 8.15
N LYS A 15 8.13 21.14 9.45
CA LYS A 15 9.36 21.60 10.09
C LYS A 15 10.48 20.57 9.88
N ASP A 16 11.56 20.98 9.23
CA ASP A 16 12.82 20.24 9.17
C ASP A 16 13.94 20.94 9.97
N THR A 17 15.18 20.50 9.78
CA THR A 17 16.37 21.05 10.46
C THR A 17 16.70 22.50 10.06
N LEU A 18 16.26 22.96 8.90
CA LEU A 18 16.55 24.29 8.35
C LEU A 18 15.39 25.27 8.51
N GLY A 19 14.14 24.80 8.61
CA GLY A 19 12.99 25.68 8.48
C GLY A 19 11.69 24.92 8.22
N CYS A 20 10.71 25.62 7.65
CA CYS A 20 9.57 24.96 7.04
C CYS A 20 9.96 24.56 5.62
N SER A 21 9.76 23.29 5.28
CA SER A 21 10.05 22.70 3.97
C SER A 21 8.78 22.13 3.36
N SER A 22 8.70 22.13 2.04
CA SER A 22 7.55 21.57 1.31
C SER A 22 7.45 20.07 1.53
N CYS A 23 6.23 19.60 1.79
CA CYS A 23 5.97 18.17 1.88
C CYS A 23 6.20 17.46 0.54
N SER A 24 6.56 16.19 0.61
CA SER A 24 6.59 15.29 -0.54
C SER A 24 5.23 15.26 -1.25
N PRO A 25 5.22 15.06 -2.58
CA PRO A 25 3.99 14.94 -3.35
C PRO A 25 3.13 13.76 -2.87
N PRO A 26 1.82 13.75 -3.17
CA PRO A 26 0.95 12.62 -2.85
C PRO A 26 1.48 11.28 -3.36
N CYS A 27 1.25 10.22 -2.58
CA CYS A 27 1.65 8.87 -2.94
C CYS A 27 0.95 8.43 -4.23
N ASN A 28 1.71 7.80 -5.13
CA ASN A 28 1.22 7.55 -6.47
C ASN A 28 0.51 6.18 -6.55
N ALA A 29 -0.82 6.22 -6.64
CA ALA A 29 -1.64 5.01 -6.81
C ALA A 29 -1.28 4.22 -8.08
N THR A 30 -0.77 4.87 -9.13
CA THR A 30 -0.33 4.22 -10.37
C THR A 30 0.99 3.46 -10.17
N LEU A 31 1.82 3.91 -9.23
CA LEU A 31 3.04 3.21 -8.82
C LEU A 31 2.80 2.24 -7.66
N TRP A 32 1.54 1.99 -7.30
CA TRP A 32 1.17 1.12 -6.18
C TRP A 32 1.81 1.57 -4.87
N GLU A 33 1.80 2.87 -4.62
CA GLU A 33 2.23 3.43 -3.35
C GLU A 33 1.03 3.95 -2.58
N PHE A 34 1.07 3.78 -1.26
CA PHE A 34 0.06 4.32 -0.36
C PHE A 34 0.68 5.15 0.76
N GLU A 35 -0.12 6.06 1.29
CA GLU A 35 0.25 6.94 2.38
C GLU A 35 0.27 6.18 3.70
N GLN A 36 1.45 6.11 4.30
CA GLN A 36 1.62 5.66 5.69
C GLN A 36 1.38 6.80 6.66
N LEU A 37 1.85 7.98 6.27
CA LEU A 37 1.84 9.16 7.09
C LEU A 37 1.48 10.36 6.23
N GLU A 38 0.44 11.07 6.64
CA GLU A 38 0.06 12.35 6.05
C GLU A 38 1.13 13.42 6.32
N CYS A 39 1.11 14.45 5.47
CA CYS A 39 1.89 15.66 5.69
C CYS A 39 1.28 16.47 6.85
N THR A 40 2.09 16.78 7.86
CA THR A 40 1.70 17.67 8.97
C THR A 40 2.79 18.72 9.20
N PRO A 41 2.52 19.81 9.96
CA PRO A 41 3.54 20.80 10.28
C PRO A 41 4.80 20.25 10.99
N THR A 42 4.75 19.02 11.52
CA THR A 42 5.86 18.37 12.23
C THR A 42 6.42 17.15 11.49
N GLN A 43 5.85 16.76 10.36
CA GLN A 43 6.21 15.51 9.70
C GLN A 43 5.99 15.57 8.19
N ASN A 44 6.97 15.08 7.44
CA ASN A 44 6.81 14.92 6.01
C ASN A 44 5.87 13.74 5.68
N ARG A 45 5.25 13.80 4.50
CA ARG A 45 4.51 12.67 3.95
C ARG A 45 5.44 11.48 3.73
N LEU A 46 4.99 10.29 4.14
CA LEU A 46 5.68 9.03 3.90
C LEU A 46 4.82 8.10 3.06
N CYS A 47 5.37 7.67 1.93
CA CYS A 47 4.77 6.67 1.07
C CYS A 47 5.42 5.30 1.28
N SER A 48 4.64 4.24 1.12
CA SER A 48 5.14 2.86 1.09
C SER A 48 4.56 2.11 -0.09
N SER A 49 5.35 1.17 -0.63
CA SER A 49 4.88 0.26 -1.67
C SER A 49 3.80 -0.66 -1.12
N CYS A 50 2.73 -0.88 -1.88
CA CYS A 50 1.71 -1.88 -1.59
C CYS A 50 2.28 -3.29 -1.43
N SER A 51 3.45 -3.57 -2.01
CA SER A 51 4.15 -4.86 -1.87
C SER A 51 4.58 -5.17 -0.43
N VAL A 52 4.59 -4.18 0.47
CA VAL A 52 4.89 -4.41 1.90
C VAL A 52 3.66 -4.89 2.69
N VAL A 53 2.47 -4.78 2.11
CA VAL A 53 1.23 -5.26 2.72
C VAL A 53 1.09 -6.76 2.45
N ALA A 54 1.33 -7.55 3.48
CA ALA A 54 1.21 -9.00 3.42
C ALA A 54 -0.20 -9.44 3.83
N CYS A 55 -0.93 -10.05 2.90
CA CYS A 55 -2.21 -10.70 3.19
C CYS A 55 -2.01 -12.14 3.66
N ALA A 56 -3.00 -12.69 4.36
CA ALA A 56 -2.95 -14.09 4.77
C ALA A 56 -2.98 -15.02 3.54
N PRO A 57 -2.60 -16.30 3.70
CA PRO A 57 -2.81 -17.28 2.65
C PRO A 57 -4.28 -17.30 2.21
N ALA A 58 -4.51 -17.41 0.89
CA ALA A 58 -5.84 -17.36 0.26
C ALA A 58 -6.58 -16.02 0.32
N GLU A 59 -5.86 -14.93 0.58
CA GLU A 59 -6.37 -13.56 0.44
C GLU A 59 -5.62 -12.78 -0.64
N GLU A 60 -6.32 -11.89 -1.32
CA GLU A 60 -5.72 -10.89 -2.21
C GLU A 60 -5.82 -9.48 -1.64
N LEU A 61 -4.84 -8.64 -1.98
CA LEU A 61 -4.85 -7.23 -1.60
C LEU A 61 -5.67 -6.42 -2.61
N LEU A 62 -6.76 -5.81 -2.17
CA LEU A 62 -7.61 -4.96 -2.99
C LEU A 62 -7.55 -3.50 -2.54
N GLY A 63 -7.56 -2.58 -3.49
CA GLY A 63 -7.70 -1.14 -3.22
C GLY A 63 -6.49 -0.48 -2.55
N CYS A 64 -5.29 -1.05 -2.67
CA CYS A 64 -4.07 -0.38 -2.23
C CYS A 64 -3.61 0.66 -3.25
N GLY A 65 -3.28 1.85 -2.76
CA GLY A 65 -2.79 2.98 -3.55
C GLY A 65 -3.32 4.32 -3.03
N GLY A 66 -2.55 5.39 -3.25
CA GLY A 66 -2.91 6.75 -2.85
C GLY A 66 -2.96 6.89 -1.33
N GLU A 67 -4.15 7.05 -0.77
CA GLU A 67 -4.39 7.22 0.67
C GLU A 67 -4.74 5.90 1.37
N SER A 68 -4.83 4.79 0.64
CA SER A 68 -5.31 3.51 1.15
C SER A 68 -4.22 2.45 1.12
N SER A 69 -3.97 1.79 2.26
CA SER A 69 -3.15 0.57 2.33
C SER A 69 -3.78 -0.64 1.65
N GLY A 70 -5.04 -0.51 1.23
CA GLY A 70 -5.85 -1.62 0.74
C GLY A 70 -6.37 -2.53 1.86
N VAL A 71 -7.15 -3.51 1.44
CA VAL A 71 -7.80 -4.49 2.31
C VAL A 71 -7.50 -5.89 1.77
N CYS A 72 -7.05 -6.78 2.64
CA CYS A 72 -6.93 -8.19 2.34
C CYS A 72 -8.31 -8.83 2.32
N THR A 73 -8.68 -9.43 1.19
CA THR A 73 -9.99 -10.03 0.96
C THR A 73 -9.81 -11.50 0.59
N PRO A 74 -10.60 -12.42 1.14
CA PRO A 74 -10.58 -13.82 0.74
C PRO A 74 -10.78 -13.98 -0.77
N CYS A 75 -9.99 -14.85 -1.38
CA CYS A 75 -10.22 -15.32 -2.73
C CYS A 75 -11.64 -15.90 -2.84
N ARG A 76 -12.33 -15.59 -3.94
CA ARG A 76 -13.66 -16.16 -4.22
C ARG A 76 -13.54 -17.65 -4.50
N ASP A 77 -14.61 -18.39 -4.24
CA ASP A 77 -14.71 -19.82 -4.59
C ASP A 77 -14.30 -20.05 -6.05
N GLY A 78 -13.47 -21.06 -6.29
CA GLY A 78 -12.93 -21.37 -7.61
C GLY A 78 -11.78 -20.46 -8.04
N THR A 79 -11.11 -19.77 -7.11
CA THR A 79 -9.85 -19.05 -7.33
C THR A 79 -8.79 -19.46 -6.30
N TYR A 80 -7.50 -19.25 -6.61
CA TYR A 80 -6.40 -19.53 -5.71
C TYR A 80 -5.38 -18.38 -5.68
N PRO A 81 -4.74 -18.11 -4.52
CA PRO A 81 -3.75 -17.05 -4.39
C PRO A 81 -2.48 -17.37 -5.18
N VAL A 82 -2.00 -16.42 -5.99
CA VAL A 82 -0.69 -16.48 -6.63
C VAL A 82 0.13 -15.25 -6.27
N LEU A 83 1.41 -15.44 -6.01
CA LEU A 83 2.36 -14.32 -5.98
C LEU A 83 2.55 -13.83 -7.40
N SER A 84 1.94 -12.70 -7.73
CA SER A 84 2.18 -12.04 -9.00
C SER A 84 3.63 -11.56 -9.05
N SER A 85 4.35 -12.02 -10.08
CA SER A 85 5.74 -11.63 -10.32
C SER A 85 5.88 -10.14 -10.68
N ALA A 86 4.77 -9.48 -11.02
CA ALA A 86 4.78 -8.07 -11.37
C ALA A 86 4.98 -7.16 -10.16
N TRP A 87 4.51 -7.55 -8.96
CA TRP A 87 4.47 -6.63 -7.80
C TRP A 87 4.68 -7.30 -6.43
N ASN A 88 5.10 -8.57 -6.40
CA ASN A 88 5.26 -9.37 -5.17
C ASN A 88 4.01 -9.33 -4.28
N ARG A 89 2.83 -9.38 -4.90
CA ARG A 89 1.54 -9.37 -4.22
C ARG A 89 0.75 -10.64 -4.47
N THR A 90 -0.10 -10.99 -3.53
CA THR A 90 -1.07 -12.09 -3.71
C THR A 90 -2.25 -11.60 -4.54
N GLU A 91 -2.50 -12.27 -5.67
CA GLU A 91 -3.67 -12.07 -6.53
C GLU A 91 -4.47 -13.38 -6.61
N CYS A 92 -5.80 -13.31 -6.69
CA CYS A 92 -6.61 -14.50 -6.90
C CYS A 92 -6.69 -14.85 -8.39
N THR A 93 -6.16 -16.02 -8.76
CA THR A 93 -6.24 -16.56 -10.12
C THR A 93 -7.35 -17.59 -10.21
N ALA A 94 -8.14 -17.54 -11.29
CA ALA A 94 -9.20 -18.51 -11.53
C ALA A 94 -8.63 -19.94 -11.65
N CYS A 95 -9.34 -20.90 -11.06
CA CYS A 95 -9.09 -22.32 -11.24
C CYS A 95 -9.49 -22.76 -12.66
N ALA A 96 -8.71 -22.35 -13.65
CA ALA A 96 -8.93 -22.72 -15.05
C ALA A 96 -8.26 -24.05 -15.41
N LYS A 97 -7.34 -24.55 -14.57
CA LYS A 97 -6.61 -25.79 -14.84
C LYS A 97 -7.42 -26.99 -14.36
N GLN A 98 -7.85 -27.81 -15.30
CA GLN A 98 -8.32 -29.17 -15.01
C GLN A 98 -7.12 -30.06 -14.71
N CYS A 99 -7.09 -30.67 -13.53
CA CYS A 99 -6.12 -31.70 -13.20
C CYS A 99 -6.50 -33.05 -13.85
N PRO A 100 -5.52 -33.87 -14.26
CA PRO A 100 -5.78 -35.25 -14.71
C PRO A 100 -6.48 -36.09 -13.62
N PRO A 101 -7.13 -37.21 -14.00
CA PRO A 101 -7.69 -38.15 -13.02
C PRO A 101 -6.63 -38.60 -12.00
N GLY A 102 -6.92 -38.36 -10.71
CA GLY A 102 -6.02 -38.67 -9.60
C GLY A 102 -5.20 -37.48 -9.06
N GLU A 103 -5.30 -36.29 -9.67
CA GLU A 103 -4.64 -35.07 -9.21
C GLU A 103 -5.66 -33.99 -8.79
N PHE A 104 -5.26 -33.07 -7.91
CA PHE A 104 -6.05 -31.88 -7.54
C PHE A 104 -5.18 -30.62 -7.58
N LEU A 105 -5.82 -29.46 -7.84
CA LEU A 105 -5.15 -28.17 -7.79
C LEU A 105 -5.11 -27.69 -6.34
N GLY A 106 -3.97 -27.84 -5.67
CA GLY A 106 -3.79 -27.34 -4.30
C GLY A 106 -4.04 -25.83 -4.21
N GLY A 107 -4.84 -25.42 -3.23
CA GLY A 107 -5.21 -24.01 -3.02
C GLY A 107 -6.43 -23.53 -3.79
N CYS A 108 -7.04 -24.37 -4.63
CA CYS A 108 -8.36 -24.10 -5.22
C CYS A 108 -9.45 -24.59 -4.26
N GLY A 109 -10.25 -23.65 -3.71
CA GLY A 109 -11.38 -23.90 -2.81
C GLY A 109 -12.62 -23.20 -3.32
#